data_AF-A0A5A8F171-F1
#
_entry.id   AF-A0A5A8F171-F1
#
_cell.length_a   1.000
_cell.length_b   1.000
_cell.length_c   1.000
_cell.angle_alpha   90.00
_cell.angle_beta   90.00
_cell.angle_gamma   90.00
#
_symmetry.space_group_name_H-M   'P 1'
#
loop_
_entity.id
_entity.type
_entity.pdbx_description
1 polymer ?
#
loop_
_entity_poly.entity_id
_entity_poly.type
_entity_poly.pdbx_seq_one_letter_code
_entity_poly.pdbx_strand_id
1 'polypeptide(L)' 'MNRSFNTIVKYKNKVYHVQTEVYNDKVNICVFSGGMVVFKRNEPFKDFKTTLKLHQEIENQIKIGQLIKDD' A
#
# COMPACT_ATOMS: atom_id res chain seq x y z
N MET A 1 -10.68 11.85 -13.24
CA MET A 1 -10.30 11.97 -11.82
C MET A 1 -9.44 10.77 -11.46
N ASN A 2 -8.13 10.94 -11.34
CA ASN A 2 -7.27 9.92 -10.72
C ASN A 2 -7.74 9.75 -9.27
N ARG A 3 -8.12 8.53 -8.89
CA ARG A 3 -8.55 8.22 -7.52
C ARG A 3 -7.42 7.42 -6.87
N SER A 4 -6.74 8.04 -5.92
CA SER A 4 -5.64 7.45 -5.17
C SER A 4 -5.95 7.39 -3.68
N PHE A 5 -5.42 6.38 -3.00
CA PHE A 5 -5.43 6.27 -1.53
C PHE A 5 -4.01 6.42 -1.02
N ASN A 6 -3.80 7.22 0.02
CA ASN A 6 -2.49 7.45 0.61
C ASN A 6 -2.60 7.42 2.13
N THR A 7 -1.79 6.59 2.78
CA THR A 7 -1.74 6.50 4.24
C THR A 7 -0.32 6.37 4.74
N ILE A 8 -0.04 6.97 5.90
CA ILE A 8 1.20 6.76 6.65
C ILE A 8 0.95 5.75 7.76
N VAL A 9 1.75 4.68 7.79
CA VAL A 9 1.72 3.64 8.82
C VAL A 9 3.05 3.66 9.57
N LYS A 10 3.01 3.70 10.91
CA LYS A 10 4.20 3.65 11.76
C LYS A 10 4.35 2.26 12.39
N TYR A 11 5.54 1.67 12.32
CA TYR A 11 5.84 0.37 12.93
C TYR A 11 7.32 0.32 13.34
N LYS A 12 7.64 -0.14 14.57
CA LYS A 12 9.00 -0.23 15.13
C LYS A 12 9.90 0.99 14.80
N ASN A 13 9.45 2.21 15.12
CA ASN A 13 10.11 3.49 14.82
C ASN A 13 10.38 3.80 13.33
N LYS A 14 9.93 2.96 12.40
CA LYS A 14 9.97 3.21 10.96
C LYS A 14 8.64 3.79 10.48
N VAL A 15 8.72 4.65 9.48
CA VAL A 15 7.56 5.27 8.83
C VAL A 15 7.41 4.66 7.44
N TYR A 16 6.24 4.11 7.18
CA TYR A 16 5.86 3.52 5.90
C TYR A 16 4.79 4.38 5.25
N HIS A 17 4.93 4.67 3.96
CA HIS A 17 3.92 5.35 3.18
C HIS A 17 3.29 4.36 2.21
N VAL A 18 1.98 4.10 2.37
CA VAL A 18 1.20 3.24 1.49
C VAL A 18 0.49 4.13 0.47
N GLN A 19 0.79 3.95 -0.80
CA GLN A 19 0.17 4.67 -1.91
C GLN A 19 -0.51 3.67 -2.83
N THR A 20 -1.79 3.91 -3.13
CA THR A 20 -2.57 3.15 -4.09
C THR A 20 -3.03 4.07 -5.20
N GLU A 21 -2.77 3.69 -6.43
CA GLU A 21 -3.16 4.43 -7.64
C GLU A 21 -4.00 3.53 -8.54
N VAL A 22 -5.15 4.05 -8.98
CA VAL A 22 -5.98 3.40 -10.01
C VAL A 22 -5.74 4.11 -11.33
N TYR A 23 -5.19 3.38 -12.32
CA TYR A 23 -4.88 3.90 -13.64
C TYR A 23 -5.06 2.82 -14.71
N ASN A 24 -5.75 3.14 -15.81
CA ASN A 24 -6.02 2.23 -16.94
C ASN A 24 -6.50 0.84 -16.49
N ASP A 25 -7.56 0.79 -15.69
CA ASP A 25 -8.15 -0.44 -15.13
C ASP A 25 -7.18 -1.32 -14.33
N LYS A 26 -6.12 -0.71 -13.79
CA LYS A 26 -5.15 -1.36 -12.90
C LYS A 26 -5.05 -0.59 -11.59
N VAL A 27 -4.86 -1.34 -10.53
CA VAL A 27 -4.54 -0.87 -9.19
C VAL A 27 -3.07 -1.15 -8.95
N ASN A 28 -2.30 -0.10 -8.65
CA ASN A 28 -0.92 -0.23 -8.22
C ASN A 28 -0.85 0.20 -6.75
N ILE A 29 -0.34 -0.67 -5.88
CA ILE A 29 -0.11 -0.37 -4.46
C ILE A 29 1.39 -0.43 -4.22
N CYS A 30 1.97 0.65 -3.71
CA CYS A 30 3.37 0.76 -3.35
C CYS A 30 3.48 1.11 -1.86
N VAL A 31 4.42 0.47 -1.16
CA VAL A 31 4.81 0.85 0.20
C VAL A 31 6.22 1.41 0.14
N PHE A 32 6.40 2.63 0.65
CA PHE A 32 7.67 3.31 0.72
C PHE A 32 8.19 3.37 2.14
N SER A 33 9.50 3.24 2.32
CA SER A 33 10.21 3.49 3.59
C SER A 33 11.50 4.22 3.25
N GLY A 34 11.76 5.38 3.87
CA GLY A 34 12.96 6.17 3.59
C GLY A 34 13.12 6.61 2.12
N GLY A 35 12.01 6.78 1.39
CA GLY A 35 12.01 7.11 -0.04
C GLY A 35 12.19 5.92 -0.98
N MET A 36 12.42 4.70 -0.47
CA MET A 36 12.54 3.48 -1.26
C MET A 36 11.26 2.67 -1.27
N VAL A 37 10.91 2.07 -2.41
CA VAL A 37 9.81 1.10 -2.49
C VAL A 37 10.26 -0.21 -1.84
N VAL A 38 9.62 -0.58 -0.73
CA VAL A 38 9.88 -1.83 -0.01
C VAL A 38 8.87 -2.94 -0.36
N PHE A 39 7.72 -2.56 -0.92
CA PHE A 39 6.72 -3.49 -1.41
C PHE A 39 5.94 -2.90 -2.57
N LYS A 40 5.57 -3.75 -3.53
CA LYS A 40 4.72 -3.38 -4.66
C LYS A 40 3.74 -4.52 -4.96
N ARG A 41 2.47 -4.17 -5.17
CA ARG A 41 1.41 -5.08 -5.62
C ARG A 41 0.63 -4.43 -6.75
N ASN A 42 0.38 -5.20 -7.81
CA ASN A 42 -0.43 -4.75 -8.94
C ASN A 42 -1.61 -5.71 -9.11
N GLU A 43 -2.82 -5.17 -9.27
CA GLU A 43 -4.06 -5.93 -9.39
C GLU A 43 -4.95 -5.31 -10.47
N PRO A 44 -5.82 -6.07 -11.14
CA PRO A 44 -6.86 -5.49 -11.99
C PRO A 44 -7.84 -4.67 -11.14
N PHE A 45 -8.24 -3.50 -11.65
CA PHE A 45 -9.28 -2.70 -11.01
C PHE A 45 -10.64 -3.37 -11.15
N LYS A 46 -11.33 -3.57 -10.02
CA LYS A 46 -12.68 -4.12 -9.96
C LYS A 46 -13.67 -3.03 -9.58
N ASP A 47 -13.47 -2.49 -8.38
CA ASP A 47 -14.27 -1.43 -7.80
C ASP A 47 -13.52 -0.75 -6.65
N PHE A 48 -13.96 0.44 -6.26
CA PHE A 48 -13.30 1.23 -5.21
C PHE A 48 -13.35 0.60 -3.83
N LYS A 49 -14.40 -0.15 -3.50
CA LYS A 49 -14.52 -0.81 -2.19
C LYS A 49 -13.52 -1.95 -2.08
N THR A 50 -13.32 -2.71 -3.15
CA THR A 50 -12.29 -3.74 -3.24
C THR A 50 -10.89 -3.13 -3.21
N THR A 51 -10.63 -2.05 -3.96
CA THR A 51 -9.34 -1.35 -3.92
C THR A 51 -9.03 -0.80 -2.52
N LEU A 52 -10.01 -0.20 -1.84
CA LEU A 52 -9.84 0.30 -0.48
C LEU A 52 -9.55 -0.84 0.51
N LYS A 53 -10.23 -1.98 0.38
CA LYS A 53 -9.94 -3.17 1.20
C LYS A 53 -8.50 -3.65 1.00
N LEU A 54 -8.02 -3.72 -0.24
CA LEU A 54 -6.64 -4.09 -0.54
C LEU A 54 -5.65 -3.11 0.08
N HIS A 55 -5.92 -1.81 0.03
CA HIS A 55 -5.10 -0.79 0.69
C HIS A 55 -5.01 -1.04 2.21
N GLN A 56 -6.17 -1.23 2.87
CA GLN A 56 -6.25 -1.51 4.30
C GLN A 56 -5.59 -2.84 4.71
N GLU A 57 -5.67 -3.85 3.84
CA GLU A 57 -4.97 -5.13 4.05
C GLU A 57 -3.46 -4.93 4.13
N ILE A 58 -2.88 -4.15 3.20
CA ILE A 58 -1.46 -3.80 3.20
C ILE A 58 -1.09 -2.98 4.44
N GLU A 59 -1.90 -2.00 4.84
CA GLU A 59 -1.68 -1.26 6.09
C GLU A 59 -1.62 -2.20 7.31
N ASN A 60 -2.53 -3.18 7.37
CA ASN A 60 -2.58 -4.14 8.47
C ASN A 60 -1.38 -5.08 8.46
N GLN A 61 -0.97 -5.57 7.28
CA GLN A 61 0.24 -6.38 7.13
C GLN A 61 1.51 -5.64 7.60
N ILE A 62 1.60 -4.31 7.39
CA ILE A 62 2.69 -3.49 7.95
C ILE A 62 2.60 -3.42 9.47
N LYS A 63 1.40 -3.17 10.02
CA LYS A 63 1.18 -3.05 11.48
C LYS A 63 1.53 -4.33 12.24
N ILE A 64 1.36 -5.49 11.62
CA ILE A 64 1.70 -6.80 12.21
C ILE A 64 3.10 -7.29 11.81
N GLY A 65 3.86 -6.52 11.03
CA GLY A 65 5.23 -6.85 10.62
C GLY A 65 5.34 -7.91 9.52
N GLN A 66 4.25 -8.37 8.90
CA GLN A 66 4.28 -9.40 7.86
C GLN A 66 4.91 -8.93 6.54
N LEU A 67 4.85 -7.63 6.26
CA LEU A 67 5.38 -7.03 5.04
C LEU A 67 6.86 -6.67 5.12
N ILE A 68 7.43 -6.69 6.32
CA ILE A 68 8.77 -6.21 6.59
C ILE A 68 9.60 -7.45 6.89
N LYS A 69 10.49 -7.83 5.97
CA LYS A 69 11.55 -8.76 6.32
C LYS A 69 12.42 -8.04 7.37
N ASP A 70 12.41 -8.53 8.61
CA ASP A 70 13.46 -8.20 9.56
C ASP A 70 14.75 -8.76 8.95
N ASP A 71 15.65 -7.86 8.51
CA ASP A 71 17.06 -8.19 8.21
C ASP A 71 17.82 -8.46 9.50
#